data_AF-A0A133ZBE0-F1
#
_entry.id   AF-A0A133ZBE0-F1
#
_cell.length_a   1.000
_cell.length_b   1.000
_cell.length_c   1.000
_cell.angle_alpha   90.00
_cell.angle_beta   90.00
_cell.angle_gamma   90.00
#
_symmetry.space_group_name_H-M   'P 1'
#
loop_
_entity.id
_entity.type
_entity.pdbx_description
1 polymer ?
#
loop_
_entity_poly.entity_id
_entity_poly.type
_entity_poly.pdbx_seq_one_letter_code
_entity_poly.pdbx_strand_id
1 'polypeptide(L)' 'MPTEFQESTLRRWAAGKHLTKAQLEDLLDAGLIYTTDNGTRATSRGVALLQNRKDHQS' A
#
# COMPACT_ATOMS: atom_id res chain seq x y z
N MET A 1 -10.12 9.16 -3.46
CA MET A 1 -10.17 7.86 -2.76
C MET A 1 -9.24 6.89 -3.47
N PRO A 2 -8.49 6.02 -2.77
CA PRO A 2 -7.73 4.97 -3.44
C PRO A 2 -8.67 3.98 -4.13
N THR A 3 -8.24 3.39 -5.25
CA THR A 3 -9.04 2.36 -5.94
C THR A 3 -8.90 0.99 -5.27
N GLU A 4 -9.86 0.08 -5.47
CA GLU A 4 -9.74 -1.30 -4.97
C GLU A 4 -8.47 -2.01 -5.49
N PHE A 5 -8.00 -1.61 -6.67
CA PHE A 5 -6.74 -2.05 -7.24
C PHE A 5 -5.54 -1.59 -6.41
N GLN A 6 -5.51 -0.32 -6.01
CA GLN A 6 -4.46 0.25 -5.15
C GLN A 6 -4.44 -0.40 -3.77
N GLU A 7 -5.59 -0.63 -3.16
CA GLU A 7 -5.65 -1.34 -1.87
C GLU A 7 -5.12 -2.77 -1.96
N SER A 8 -5.50 -3.49 -3.01
CA SER A 8 -5.05 -4.88 -3.23
C SER A 8 -3.55 -4.94 -3.52
N THR A 9 -3.03 -3.95 -4.24
CA THR A 9 -1.60 -3.80 -4.53
C THR A 9 -0.82 -3.43 -3.26
N LEU A 10 -1.34 -2.52 -2.43
CA LEU A 10 -0.76 -2.14 -1.14
C LEU A 10 -0.72 -3.33 -0.17
N ARG A 11 -1.76 -4.17 -0.14
CA ARG A 11 -1.78 -5.40 0.66
C ARG A 11 -0.73 -6.41 0.21
N ARG A 12 -0.58 -6.61 -1.10
CA ARG A 12 0.47 -7.48 -1.67
C ARG A 12 1.86 -6.94 -1.35
N TRP A 13 2.06 -5.63 -1.44
CA TRP A 13 3.29 -4.96 -1.05
C TRP A 13 3.62 -5.22 0.42
N ALA A 14 2.67 -4.97 1.32
CA ALA A 14 2.83 -5.16 2.77
C ALA A 14 3.09 -6.63 3.15
N ALA A 15 2.58 -7.58 2.36
CA ALA A 15 2.83 -9.01 2.52
C ALA A 15 4.17 -9.48 1.90
N GLY A 16 5.01 -8.56 1.40
CA GLY A 16 6.29 -8.88 0.78
C GLY A 16 6.17 -9.63 -0.55
N LYS A 17 5.02 -9.53 -1.24
CA LYS A 17 4.81 -10.21 -2.53
C LYS A 17 5.52 -9.45 -3.65
N HIS A 18 5.88 -10.20 -4.70
CA HIS A 18 6.40 -9.61 -5.91
C HIS A 18 5.36 -8.69 -6.56
N LEU A 19 5.81 -7.49 -6.93
CA LEU A 19 5.05 -6.43 -7.57
C LEU A 19 5.83 -5.93 -8.77
N THR A 20 5.11 -5.51 -9.81
CA THR A 20 5.74 -4.87 -10.95
C THR A 20 6.17 -3.44 -10.57
N LYS A 21 7.12 -2.89 -11.33
CA LYS A 21 7.54 -1.49 -11.16
C LYS A 21 6.36 -0.52 -11.26
N ALA A 22 5.47 -0.72 -12.24
CA ALA A 22 4.27 0.09 -12.42
C ALA A 22 3.33 0.05 -11.21
N GLN A 23 3.16 -1.12 -10.58
CA GLN A 23 2.36 -1.26 -9.36
C GLN A 23 2.98 -0.52 -8.18
N LEU A 24 4.30 -0.52 -8.07
CA LEU A 24 5.00 0.21 -7.02
C LEU A 24 4.89 1.73 -7.24
N GLU A 25 5.01 2.18 -8.49
CA GLU A 25 4.82 3.58 -8.89
C GLU A 25 3.40 4.06 -8.63
N ASP A 26 2.37 3.24 -8.90
CA ASP A 26 0.98 3.57 -8.61
C ASP A 26 0.74 3.81 -7.11
N LEU A 27 1.38 3.01 -6.25
CA LEU A 27 1.31 3.20 -4.78
C LEU A 27 2.04 4.46 -4.31
N LEU A 28 3.16 4.83 -4.95
CA LEU A 28 3.92 6.05 -4.67
C LEU A 28 3.12 7.28 -5.11
N ASP A 29 2.56 7.27 -6.32
CA ASP A 29 1.74 8.34 -6.88
C ASP A 29 0.46 8.56 -6.06
N ALA A 30 -0.18 7.46 -5.64
CA ALA A 30 -1.33 7.50 -4.73
C ALA A 30 -1.00 7.99 -3.31
N GLY A 31 0.29 8.18 -2.98
CA GLY A 31 0.75 8.61 -1.65
C GLY A 31 0.48 7.58 -0.56
N LEU A 32 0.43 6.30 -0.91
CA LEU A 32 0.18 5.18 0.01
C LEU A 32 1.48 4.62 0.61
N ILE A 33 2.57 4.73 -0.15
CA ILE A 33 3.92 4.41 0.28
C ILE A 33 4.86 5.56 -0.07
N TYR A 34 6.05 5.56 0.53
CA TYR A 34 7.15 6.47 0.21
C TYR A 34 8.47 5.72 0.29
N THR A 35 9.46 6.17 -0.48
CA THR A 35 10.80 5.56 -0.49
C THR A 35 11.76 6.42 0.32
N THR A 36 12.59 5.75 1.10
CA THR A 36 13.69 6.34 1.87
C THR A 36 15.00 5.64 1.50
N ASP A 37 16.13 6.14 1.98
CA ASP A 37 17.44 5.47 1.80
C ASP A 37 17.46 4.06 2.38
N ASN A 38 16.61 3.79 3.38
CA ASN A 38 16.47 2.49 4.03
C ASN A 38 15.38 1.60 3.38
N GLY A 39 14.89 1.98 2.21
CA GLY A 39 13.84 1.28 1.48
C GLY A 39 12.46 1.94 1.58
N THR A 40 11.45 1.21 1.13
CA THR A 40 10.08 1.70 0.98
C THR A 40 9.25 1.45 2.25
N ARG A 41 8.43 2.43 2.64
CA ARG A 41 7.58 2.39 3.84
C ARG A 41 6.16 2.88 3.52
N ALA A 42 5.17 2.43 4.28
CA ALA A 42 3.79 2.91 4.15
C ALA A 42 3.62 4.30 4.78
N THR A 43 2.85 5.18 4.14
CA THR A 43 2.42 6.44 4.74
C THR A 43 1.33 6.16 5.81
N SER A 44 1.01 7.15 6.65
CA SER A 44 -0.11 7.04 7.59
C SER A 44 -1.43 6.66 6.90
N ARG A 45 -1.63 7.15 5.67
CA ARG A 45 -2.78 6.80 4.84
C ARG A 45 -2.74 5.35 4.36
N GLY A 46 -1.57 4.87 3.91
CA GLY A 46 -1.38 3.46 3.55
C GLY A 46 -1.62 2.53 4.74
N VAL A 47 -1.11 2.88 5.92
CA VAL A 47 -1.35 2.13 7.17
C VAL A 47 -2.84 2.08 7.51
N ALA A 48 -3.54 3.21 7.41
CA ALA A 48 -4.98 3.25 7.65
C ALA A 48 -5.74 2.29 6.72
N LEU A 49 -5.40 2.22 5.42
CA LEU A 49 -6.04 1.28 4.49
C LEU A 49 -5.74 -0.19 4.81
N LEU A 50 -4.52 -0.48 5.29
CA LEU A 50 -4.15 -1.82 5.74
C LEU A 50 -4.91 -2.22 7.01
N GLN A 51 -5.23 -1.26 7.89
CA GLN A 51 -5.94 -1.49 9.16
C GLN A 51 -7.47 -1.47 9.01
N ASN A 52 -8.04 -0.66 8.11
CA ASN A 52 -9.48 -0.43 7.97
C ASN A 52 -10.31 -1.69 7.62
N ARG A 53 -9.66 -2.79 7.24
CA ARG A 53 -10.31 -4.09 7.00
C ARG A 53 -10.12 -5.11 8.12
N LYS A 54 -9.26 -4.86 9.11
CA LYS A 54 -9.20 -5.70 10.33
C LYS A 54 -10.46 -5.53 11.19
N ASP A 55 -11.07 -4.35 11.16
CA ASP A 55 -12.32 -4.06 11.91
C ASP A 55 -13.60 -4.53 11.21
N HIS A 56 -13.56 -4.85 9.90
CA HIS A 56 -14.74 -5.32 9.16
C HIS A 56 -14.86 -6.86 9.13
N GLN A 57 -14.30 -7.52 10.13
CA GLN A 57 -14.42 -8.96 10.35
C GLN A 57 -14.72 -9.19 11.84
N SER A 58 -15.91 -8.77 12.28
CA SER A 58 -16.49 -9.08 13.60
C SER A 58 -17.98 -9.28 13.45
#